data_AF-A0A954UJQ7-F1
#
_entry.id   AF-A0A954UJQ7-F1
#
_cell.length_a   1.000
_cell.length_b   1.000
_cell.length_c   1.000
_cell.angle_alpha   90.00
_cell.angle_beta   90.00
_cell.angle_gamma   90.00
#
_symmetry.space_group_name_H-M   'P 1'
#
loop_
_entity.id
_entity.type
_entity.pdbx_description
1 polymer ?
#
loop_
_entity_poly.entity_id
_entity_poly.type
_entity_poly.pdbx_seq_one_letter_code
_entity_poly.pdbx_strand_id
1 'polypeptide(L)'
;MTHKVLLVDDDANLLAGLRRSLDGDDYEVHIAQGGENGLRVFQEEGPFEVTIADMRMPGLDGVEYLKHIGELNRDTVRVMLTGNVDQKTAIDAVNEGHVFRFLSKPCDPDEVDRCIRDALHHYRLLTTERELLSQTLTGCVKMVTDLLALVNPHAAAQASRIQRIAHRLARQSGCQRPWEVELAAMLFQIGWITVPDQSLFAGVRDLPPPAHISHDLVANIPRLEGVASIIEAIYAVKEQGASSVAAKNAIASKDIDSLRLAIDLDELMEKGFSPNHALEELAKVKANYNPQAMAALSDLLTQEVDARTLPMEPDELADGDIVAEDVTTFDGRLLLRSGQEISPALRRRLVTSATSLGIRTPIRILGSCRADSLNDAVLGEEALPNACELLHESLATVYDSTNSES
;
A
#
# COMPACT_ATOMS: atom_id res chain seq x y z
N MET A 1 24.79 2.54 8.74
CA MET A 1 23.51 2.30 9.43
C MET A 1 23.74 1.10 10.30
N THR A 2 23.34 1.16 11.57
CA THR A 2 23.49 0.08 12.54
C THR A 2 22.27 -0.84 12.46
N HIS A 3 22.50 -2.15 12.39
CA HIS A 3 21.43 -3.15 12.29
C HIS A 3 20.84 -3.46 13.68
N LYS A 4 19.53 -3.34 13.85
CA LYS A 4 18.86 -3.61 15.13
C LYS A 4 18.70 -5.11 15.36
N VAL A 5 19.28 -5.60 16.46
CA VAL A 5 19.23 -7.01 16.87
C VAL A 5 18.67 -7.11 18.28
N LEU A 6 17.68 -7.98 18.49
CA LEU A 6 17.11 -8.24 19.81
C LEU A 6 17.59 -9.60 20.34
N LEU A 7 18.14 -9.60 21.56
CA LEU A 7 18.52 -10.82 22.27
C LEU A 7 17.57 -11.05 23.46
N VAL A 8 17.01 -12.24 23.56
CA VAL A 8 16.02 -12.61 24.59
C VAL A 8 16.47 -13.87 25.31
N ASP A 9 16.67 -13.77 26.62
CA ASP A 9 17.12 -14.88 27.48
C ASP A 9 16.78 -14.57 28.94
N ASP A 10 16.61 -15.57 29.80
CA ASP A 10 16.42 -15.32 31.24
C ASP A 10 17.73 -15.14 32.02
N ASP A 11 18.88 -15.48 31.42
CA ASP A 11 20.19 -15.19 32.01
C ASP A 11 20.67 -13.78 31.67
N ALA A 12 20.49 -12.87 32.63
CA ALA A 12 20.99 -11.50 32.58
C ALA A 12 22.49 -11.39 32.26
N ASN A 13 23.31 -12.30 32.76
CA ASN A 13 24.76 -12.25 32.58
C ASN A 13 25.14 -12.66 31.16
N LEU A 14 24.43 -13.65 30.59
CA LEU A 14 24.60 -14.06 29.20
C LEU A 14 24.24 -12.91 28.27
N LEU A 15 23.09 -12.28 28.46
CA LEU A 15 22.66 -11.11 27.66
C LEU A 15 23.68 -9.97 27.74
N ALA A 16 24.14 -9.62 28.94
CA ALA A 16 25.14 -8.57 29.13
C ALA A 16 26.52 -8.94 28.52
N GLY A 17 26.86 -10.24 28.47
CA GLY A 17 28.07 -10.74 27.84
C GLY A 17 27.99 -10.66 26.31
N LEU A 18 26.90 -11.13 25.72
CA LEU A 18 26.65 -11.07 24.28
C LEU A 18 26.56 -9.63 23.80
N ARG A 19 25.79 -8.78 24.49
CA ARG A 19 25.71 -7.34 24.17
C ARG A 19 27.09 -6.70 24.13
N ARG A 20 27.93 -6.91 25.15
CA ARG A 20 29.30 -6.34 25.16
C ARG A 20 30.19 -6.87 24.04
N SER A 21 29.96 -8.09 23.57
CA SER A 21 30.76 -8.72 22.52
C SER A 21 30.30 -8.31 21.12
N LEU A 22 29.02 -7.92 20.98
CA LEU A 22 28.37 -7.61 19.71
C LEU A 22 28.14 -6.10 19.51
N ASP A 23 28.09 -5.29 20.58
CA ASP A 23 27.99 -3.82 20.49
C ASP A 23 29.25 -3.28 19.81
N GLY A 24 29.08 -2.82 18.57
CA GLY A 24 30.11 -2.25 17.70
C GLY A 24 29.47 -1.36 16.63
N ASP A 25 30.23 -0.94 15.63
CA ASP A 25 29.73 0.00 14.60
C ASP A 25 28.65 -0.61 13.67
N ASP A 26 28.47 -1.94 13.69
CA ASP A 26 27.59 -2.67 12.76
C ASP A 26 26.21 -3.04 13.35
N TYR A 27 26.08 -3.18 14.67
CA TYR A 27 24.85 -3.65 15.33
C TYR A 27 24.41 -2.71 16.45
N GLU A 28 23.10 -2.48 16.55
CA GLU A 28 22.44 -1.90 17.72
C GLU A 28 21.77 -3.03 18.50
N VAL A 29 22.41 -3.48 19.59
CA VAL A 29 21.94 -4.66 20.33
C VAL A 29 21.00 -4.27 21.47
N HIS A 30 19.75 -4.71 21.34
CA HIS A 30 18.73 -4.65 22.38
C HIS A 30 18.68 -5.99 23.13
N ILE A 31 18.39 -5.94 24.43
CA ILE A 31 18.31 -7.12 25.28
C ILE A 31 17.01 -7.12 26.06
N ALA A 32 16.41 -8.30 26.23
CA ALA A 32 15.21 -8.47 27.06
C ALA A 32 15.32 -9.75 27.90
N GLN A 33 14.94 -9.64 29.18
CA GLN A 33 14.88 -10.77 30.09
C GLN A 33 13.53 -11.49 29.98
N GLY A 34 13.54 -12.69 29.39
CA GLY A 34 12.35 -13.52 29.19
C GLY A 34 11.46 -13.10 28.01
N GLY A 35 10.61 -14.03 27.55
CA GLY A 35 9.80 -13.87 26.34
C GLY A 35 8.81 -12.70 26.39
N GLU A 36 8.12 -12.49 27.52
CA GLU A 36 7.14 -11.39 27.68
C GLU A 36 7.80 -10.01 27.54
N ASN A 37 8.96 -9.82 28.18
CA ASN A 37 9.71 -8.58 28.05
C ASN A 37 10.27 -8.42 26.63
N GLY A 38 10.66 -9.53 26.00
CA GLY A 38 11.06 -9.56 24.60
C GLY A 38 9.99 -9.02 23.66
N LEU A 39 8.72 -9.40 23.85
CA LEU A 39 7.60 -8.87 23.05
C LEU A 39 7.39 -7.37 23.28
N ARG A 40 7.46 -6.92 24.54
CA ARG A 40 7.32 -5.50 24.87
C ARG A 40 8.41 -4.66 24.20
N VAL A 41 9.68 -5.06 24.36
CA VAL A 41 10.82 -4.37 23.72
C VAL A 41 10.67 -4.38 22.21
N PHE A 42 10.23 -5.49 21.63
CA PHE A 42 10.00 -5.58 20.18
C PHE A 42 9.00 -4.52 19.67
N GLN A 43 7.91 -4.31 20.41
CA GLN A 43 6.86 -3.34 20.06
C GLN A 43 7.27 -1.88 20.33
N GLU A 44 8.02 -1.63 21.40
CA GLU A 44 8.41 -0.29 21.82
C GLU A 44 9.62 0.25 21.02
N GLU A 45 10.59 -0.61 20.71
CA GLU A 45 11.90 -0.22 20.16
C GLU A 45 12.14 -0.71 18.72
N GLY A 46 11.16 -1.41 18.13
CA GLY A 46 11.23 -1.94 16.77
C GLY A 46 11.30 -0.87 15.67
N PRO A 47 11.40 -1.29 14.40
CA PRO A 47 11.47 -2.67 13.93
C PRO A 47 12.87 -3.30 14.15
N PHE A 48 12.90 -4.64 14.32
CA PHE A 48 14.13 -5.42 14.45
C PHE A 48 14.35 -6.31 13.22
N GLU A 49 15.59 -6.40 12.75
CA GLU A 49 15.96 -7.23 11.60
C GLU A 49 16.18 -8.69 12.02
N VAL A 50 16.74 -8.89 13.21
CA VAL A 50 17.04 -10.21 13.78
C VAL A 50 16.59 -10.25 15.24
N THR A 51 15.94 -11.34 15.63
CA THR A 51 15.72 -11.69 17.04
C THR A 51 16.34 -13.06 17.36
N ILE A 52 17.01 -13.15 18.51
CA ILE A 52 17.63 -14.37 19.01
C ILE A 52 17.04 -14.66 20.38
N ALA A 53 16.34 -15.79 20.54
CA ALA A 53 15.65 -16.13 21.77
C ALA A 53 16.10 -17.47 22.35
N ASP A 54 16.23 -17.56 23.67
CA ASP A 54 16.33 -18.84 24.34
C ASP A 54 15.07 -19.68 24.19
N MET A 55 15.25 -20.98 23.98
CA MET A 55 14.15 -21.91 23.92
C MET A 55 13.45 -22.05 25.28
N ARG A 56 14.22 -22.15 26.38
CA ARG A 56 13.68 -22.46 27.70
C ARG A 56 13.61 -21.22 28.58
N MET A 57 12.48 -20.53 28.51
CA MET A 57 12.21 -19.36 29.34
C MET A 57 10.99 -19.58 30.25
N PRO A 58 11.02 -19.26 31.56
CA PRO A 58 9.82 -19.13 32.39
C PRO A 58 8.75 -18.22 31.81
N GLY A 59 7.49 -18.66 31.91
CA GLY A 59 6.35 -17.92 31.39
C GLY A 59 6.16 -18.21 29.91
N LEU A 60 6.50 -17.25 29.07
CA LEU A 60 6.44 -17.36 27.61
C LEU A 60 7.74 -17.99 27.09
N ASP A 61 7.64 -19.20 26.53
CA ASP A 61 8.83 -19.91 26.04
C ASP A 61 9.34 -19.34 24.69
N GLY A 62 10.51 -19.81 24.25
CA GLY A 62 11.12 -19.32 23.00
C GLY A 62 10.32 -19.67 21.74
N VAL A 63 9.60 -20.79 21.73
CA VAL A 63 8.78 -21.18 20.56
C VAL A 63 7.58 -20.24 20.45
N GLU A 64 6.86 -20.04 21.56
CA GLU A 64 5.73 -19.14 21.63
C GLU A 64 6.15 -17.69 21.34
N TYR A 65 7.27 -17.24 21.92
CA TYR A 65 7.84 -15.92 21.62
C TYR A 65 8.08 -15.71 20.12
N LEU A 66 8.81 -16.62 19.46
CA LEU A 66 9.16 -16.47 18.04
C LEU A 66 7.93 -16.59 17.13
N LYS A 67 6.90 -17.34 17.54
CA LYS A 67 5.60 -17.38 16.86
C LYS A 67 4.91 -16.01 16.88
N HIS A 68 4.82 -15.39 18.06
CA HIS A 68 4.25 -14.04 18.20
C HIS A 68 5.07 -12.99 17.43
N ILE A 69 6.40 -13.09 17.42
CA ILE A 69 7.23 -12.21 16.58
C ILE A 69 6.90 -12.39 15.10
N GLY A 70 6.74 -13.63 14.64
CA GLY A 70 6.33 -13.89 13.25
C GLY A 70 4.97 -13.29 12.90
N GLU A 71 4.03 -13.21 13.84
CA GLU A 71 2.73 -12.56 13.65
C GLU A 71 2.84 -11.03 13.66
N LEU A 72 3.71 -10.46 14.49
CA LEU A 72 3.95 -9.02 14.57
C LEU A 72 4.74 -8.49 13.37
N ASN A 73 5.78 -9.20 12.95
CA ASN A 73 6.61 -8.87 11.81
C ASN A 73 7.23 -10.15 11.21
N ARG A 74 6.67 -10.58 10.07
CA ARG A 74 7.16 -11.78 9.36
C ARG A 74 8.58 -11.62 8.80
N ASP A 75 9.01 -10.39 8.51
CA ASP A 75 10.31 -10.11 7.90
C ASP A 75 11.45 -10.30 8.90
N THR A 76 11.20 -10.14 10.20
CA THR A 76 12.20 -10.37 11.25
C THR A 76 12.71 -11.81 11.21
N VAL A 77 14.03 -11.94 11.06
CA VAL A 77 14.70 -13.25 11.05
C VAL A 77 14.83 -13.76 12.47
N ARG A 78 14.26 -14.95 12.71
CA ARG A 78 14.11 -15.56 14.02
C ARG A 78 15.17 -16.64 14.22
N VAL A 79 15.97 -16.53 15.27
CA VAL A 79 17.01 -17.49 15.65
C VAL A 79 16.71 -18.03 17.04
N MET A 80 16.84 -19.34 17.21
CA MET A 80 16.60 -19.98 18.51
C MET A 80 17.91 -20.47 19.13
N LEU A 81 18.13 -20.13 20.40
CA LEU A 81 19.19 -20.71 21.23
C LEU A 81 18.63 -21.96 21.92
N THR A 82 19.34 -23.07 21.81
CA THR A 82 18.87 -24.37 22.31
C THR A 82 19.98 -25.12 23.04
N GLY A 83 19.63 -25.87 24.09
CA GLY A 83 20.55 -26.83 24.70
C GLY A 83 20.61 -28.15 23.92
N ASN A 84 21.71 -28.92 24.06
CA ASN A 84 21.89 -30.20 23.35
C ASN A 84 20.77 -31.23 23.56
N VAL A 85 19.98 -31.12 24.63
CA VAL A 85 18.89 -32.05 24.95
C VAL A 85 17.58 -31.67 24.23
N ASP A 86 17.47 -30.43 23.76
CA ASP A 86 16.21 -29.85 23.27
C ASP A 86 16.07 -29.85 21.75
N GLN A 87 17.16 -30.04 21.02
CA GLN A 87 17.21 -29.83 19.57
C GLN A 87 16.24 -30.73 18.76
N LYS A 88 16.03 -31.99 19.17
CA LYS A 88 15.10 -32.89 18.48
C LYS A 88 13.63 -32.52 18.67
N THR A 89 13.26 -32.07 19.87
CA THR A 89 11.89 -31.65 20.17
C THR A 89 11.61 -30.24 19.62
N ALA A 90 12.64 -29.40 19.52
CA ALA A 90 12.54 -28.06 18.97
C ALA A 90 12.19 -28.06 17.48
N ILE A 91 12.76 -28.96 16.67
CA ILE A 91 12.55 -28.98 15.20
C ILE A 91 11.06 -29.13 14.83
N ASP A 92 10.33 -29.99 15.52
CA ASP A 92 8.92 -30.27 15.19
C ASP A 92 7.99 -29.12 15.62
N ALA A 93 8.25 -28.47 16.76
CA ALA A 93 7.46 -27.34 17.25
C ALA A 93 7.72 -26.03 16.49
N VAL A 94 8.90 -25.92 15.88
CA VAL A 94 9.41 -24.68 15.27
C VAL A 94 9.01 -24.49 13.80
N ASN A 95 8.60 -25.55 13.10
CA ASN A 95 8.10 -25.42 11.73
C ASN A 95 6.92 -24.42 11.62
N GLU A 96 6.15 -24.21 12.70
CA GLU A 96 5.11 -23.17 12.77
C GLU A 96 5.66 -21.74 12.98
N GLY A 97 6.83 -21.61 13.60
CA GLY A 97 7.47 -20.33 13.95
C GLY A 97 8.50 -19.83 12.93
N HIS A 98 8.72 -20.58 11.84
CA HIS A 98 9.67 -20.26 10.75
C HIS A 98 11.05 -19.77 11.24
N VAL A 99 11.68 -20.53 12.14
CA VAL A 99 13.02 -20.20 12.62
C VAL A 99 14.04 -20.43 11.52
N PHE A 100 14.91 -19.43 11.31
CA PHE A 100 15.96 -19.46 10.31
C PHE A 100 17.10 -20.41 10.69
N ARG A 101 17.50 -20.40 11.97
CA ARG A 101 18.62 -21.21 12.46
C ARG A 101 18.51 -21.48 13.96
N PHE A 102 19.06 -22.61 14.37
CA PHE A 102 19.31 -22.95 15.77
C PHE A 102 20.78 -22.73 16.12
N LEU A 103 21.03 -22.18 17.30
CA LEU A 103 22.36 -22.04 17.90
C LEU A 103 22.43 -22.83 19.21
N SER A 104 23.51 -23.57 19.42
CA SER A 104 23.68 -24.39 20.62
C SER A 104 24.22 -23.56 21.79
N LYS A 105 23.65 -23.76 22.98
CA LYS A 105 24.22 -23.28 24.24
C LYS A 105 25.30 -24.24 24.76
N PRO A 106 26.44 -23.73 25.28
CA PRO A 106 26.79 -22.32 25.46
C PRO A 106 27.18 -21.63 24.14
N CYS A 107 26.72 -20.40 23.93
CA CYS A 107 26.89 -19.67 22.68
C CYS A 107 28.26 -19.00 22.62
N ASP A 108 29.08 -19.33 21.62
CA ASP A 108 30.32 -18.60 21.32
C ASP A 108 29.96 -17.24 20.66
N PRO A 109 30.44 -16.10 21.17
CA PRO A 109 30.18 -14.79 20.56
C PRO A 109 30.51 -14.72 19.07
N ASP A 110 31.57 -15.39 18.61
CA ASP A 110 31.95 -15.42 17.19
C ASP A 110 30.95 -16.20 16.34
N GLU A 111 30.31 -17.23 16.92
CA GLU A 111 29.26 -18.00 16.26
C GLU A 111 27.95 -17.22 16.19
N VAL A 112 27.61 -16.50 17.26
CA VAL A 112 26.44 -15.61 17.29
C VAL A 112 26.61 -14.49 16.26
N ASP A 113 27.78 -13.87 16.17
CA ASP A 113 28.08 -12.83 15.18
C ASP A 113 27.98 -13.35 13.73
N ARG A 114 28.55 -14.54 13.44
CA ARG A 114 28.34 -15.18 12.12
C ARG A 114 26.86 -15.46 11.83
N CYS A 115 26.11 -15.93 12.83
CA CYS A 115 24.69 -16.17 12.68
C CYS A 115 23.91 -14.89 12.41
N ILE A 116 24.24 -13.79 13.10
CA ILE A 116 23.63 -12.48 12.87
C ILE A 116 23.92 -12.01 11.45
N ARG A 117 25.17 -12.11 10.95
CA ARG A 117 25.49 -11.75 9.57
C ARG A 117 24.70 -12.56 8.53
N ASP A 118 24.61 -13.87 8.73
CA ASP A 118 23.82 -14.75 7.84
C ASP A 118 22.33 -14.38 7.89
N ALA A 119 21.80 -14.11 9.08
CA ALA A 119 20.42 -13.70 9.30
C ALA A 119 20.12 -12.34 8.66
N LEU A 120 21.02 -11.35 8.80
CA LEU A 120 20.90 -10.05 8.14
C LEU A 120 20.96 -10.16 6.63
N HIS A 121 21.80 -11.06 6.09
CA HIS A 121 21.80 -11.33 4.66
C HIS A 121 20.45 -11.90 4.20
N HIS A 122 19.88 -12.84 4.97
CA HIS A 122 18.56 -13.40 4.68
C HIS A 122 17.44 -12.34 4.79
N TYR A 123 17.48 -11.50 5.82
CA TYR A 123 16.57 -10.36 6.00
C TYR A 123 16.59 -9.45 4.78
N ARG A 124 17.79 -9.10 4.28
CA ARG A 124 17.96 -8.29 3.07
C ARG A 124 17.36 -8.96 1.84
N LEU A 125 17.50 -10.28 1.67
CA LEU A 125 16.90 -10.98 0.53
C LEU A 125 15.37 -10.89 0.56
N LEU A 126 14.76 -11.09 1.74
CA LEU A 126 13.31 -11.00 1.93
C LEU A 126 12.78 -9.58 1.66
N THR A 127 13.45 -8.57 2.22
CA THR A 127 13.04 -7.16 2.10
C THR A 127 13.34 -6.56 0.74
N THR A 128 14.49 -6.88 0.14
CA THR A 128 14.87 -6.36 -1.20
C THR A 128 13.92 -6.85 -2.28
N GLU A 129 13.52 -8.13 -2.25
CA GLU A 129 12.55 -8.64 -3.23
C GLU A 129 11.22 -7.86 -3.13
N ARG A 130 10.75 -7.62 -1.89
CA ARG A 130 9.53 -6.85 -1.63
C ARG A 130 9.66 -5.39 -2.08
N GLU A 131 10.76 -4.73 -1.74
CA GLU A 131 11.04 -3.35 -2.14
C GLU A 131 11.13 -3.20 -3.66
N LEU A 132 11.85 -4.10 -4.34
CA LEU A 132 11.98 -4.08 -5.79
C LEU A 132 10.62 -4.33 -6.47
N LEU A 133 9.83 -5.28 -6.00
CA LEU A 133 8.48 -5.53 -6.52
C LEU A 133 7.57 -4.33 -6.30
N SER A 134 7.62 -3.72 -5.11
CA SER A 134 6.87 -2.52 -4.74
C SER A 134 7.21 -1.34 -5.64
N GLN A 135 8.50 -1.02 -5.78
CA GLN A 135 8.98 0.07 -6.62
C GLN A 135 8.67 -0.16 -8.09
N THR A 136 8.79 -1.41 -8.56
CA THR A 136 8.44 -1.77 -9.94
C THR A 136 6.95 -1.59 -10.19
N LEU A 137 6.09 -2.06 -9.28
CA LEU A 137 4.64 -1.91 -9.39
C LEU A 137 4.25 -0.42 -9.41
N THR A 138 4.76 0.38 -8.47
CA THR A 138 4.52 1.84 -8.45
C THR A 138 4.99 2.50 -9.74
N GLY A 139 6.18 2.16 -10.24
CA GLY A 139 6.70 2.70 -11.48
C GLY A 139 5.81 2.38 -12.69
N CYS A 140 5.33 1.14 -12.78
CA CYS A 140 4.42 0.69 -13.83
C CYS A 140 3.04 1.37 -13.75
N VAL A 141 2.45 1.42 -12.55
CA VAL A 141 1.16 2.09 -12.33
C VAL A 141 1.27 3.57 -12.69
N LYS A 142 2.35 4.24 -12.26
CA LYS A 142 2.63 5.64 -12.63
C LYS A 142 2.77 5.83 -14.14
N MET A 143 3.46 4.92 -14.82
CA MET A 143 3.57 4.98 -16.28
C MET A 143 2.20 4.88 -16.96
N VAL A 144 1.33 3.96 -16.49
CA VAL A 144 -0.02 3.78 -17.06
C VAL A 144 -0.91 5.01 -16.78
N THR A 145 -0.87 5.56 -15.57
CA THR A 145 -1.63 6.77 -15.23
C THR A 145 -1.13 8.00 -15.97
N ASP A 146 0.18 8.12 -16.20
CA ASP A 146 0.77 9.16 -17.06
C ASP A 146 0.29 9.03 -18.52
N LEU A 147 0.19 7.81 -19.05
CA LEU A 147 -0.37 7.59 -20.39
C LEU A 147 -1.85 7.96 -20.45
N LEU A 148 -2.64 7.59 -19.44
CA LEU A 148 -4.03 8.01 -19.34
C LEU A 148 -4.15 9.54 -19.33
N ALA A 149 -3.29 10.22 -18.57
CA ALA A 149 -3.22 11.68 -18.52
C ALA A 149 -2.88 12.34 -19.87
N LEU A 150 -2.09 11.66 -20.71
CA LEU A 150 -1.76 12.15 -22.04
C LEU A 150 -2.90 11.95 -23.04
N VAL A 151 -3.59 10.81 -22.97
CA VAL A 151 -4.64 10.41 -23.91
C VAL A 151 -6.00 11.03 -23.54
N ASN A 152 -6.35 11.02 -22.25
CA ASN A 152 -7.62 11.50 -21.73
C ASN A 152 -7.42 12.29 -20.42
N PRO A 153 -7.13 13.60 -20.52
CA PRO A 153 -6.93 14.46 -19.35
C PRO A 153 -8.14 14.52 -18.40
N HIS A 154 -9.35 14.30 -18.92
CA HIS A 154 -10.58 14.28 -18.10
C HIS A 154 -10.61 13.06 -17.17
N ALA A 155 -10.43 11.87 -17.73
CA ALA A 155 -10.40 10.62 -16.96
C ALA A 155 -9.25 10.61 -15.93
N ALA A 156 -8.07 11.13 -16.31
CA ALA A 156 -6.93 11.22 -15.40
C ALA A 156 -7.16 12.18 -14.22
N ALA A 157 -7.77 13.35 -14.46
CA ALA A 157 -8.10 14.28 -13.39
C ALA A 157 -9.17 13.71 -12.45
N GLN A 158 -10.16 13.00 -12.98
CA GLN A 158 -11.14 12.27 -12.18
C GLN A 158 -10.48 11.19 -11.32
N ALA A 159 -9.62 10.35 -11.90
CA ALA A 159 -8.86 9.34 -11.15
C ALA A 159 -8.04 9.97 -10.00
N SER A 160 -7.33 11.07 -10.28
CA SER A 160 -6.49 11.77 -9.29
C SER A 160 -7.30 12.32 -8.11
N ARG A 161 -8.49 12.87 -8.36
CA ARG A 161 -9.37 13.38 -7.29
C ARG A 161 -9.92 12.22 -6.44
N ILE A 162 -10.43 11.18 -7.10
CA ILE A 162 -11.02 10.01 -6.43
C ILE A 162 -9.98 9.27 -5.60
N GLN A 163 -8.77 9.06 -6.13
CA GLN A 163 -7.66 8.46 -5.40
C GLN A 163 -7.33 9.24 -4.12
N ARG A 164 -7.25 10.57 -4.19
CA ARG A 164 -6.93 11.41 -3.02
C ARG A 164 -7.97 11.28 -1.91
N ILE A 165 -9.25 11.27 -2.27
CA ILE A 165 -10.35 11.06 -1.33
C ILE A 165 -10.30 9.63 -0.78
N ALA A 166 -10.17 8.63 -1.66
CA ALA A 166 -10.14 7.21 -1.29
C ALA A 166 -8.97 6.87 -0.35
N HIS A 167 -7.77 7.42 -0.58
CA HIS A 167 -6.60 7.26 0.30
C HIS A 167 -6.91 7.72 1.73
N ARG A 168 -7.47 8.94 1.87
CA ARG A 168 -7.82 9.49 3.19
C ARG A 168 -8.94 8.69 3.86
N LEU A 169 -9.95 8.28 3.09
CA LEU A 169 -11.05 7.46 3.60
C LEU A 169 -10.57 6.09 4.06
N ALA A 170 -9.75 5.39 3.27
CA ALA A 170 -9.28 4.04 3.58
C ALA A 170 -8.48 3.99 4.89
N ARG A 171 -7.65 5.02 5.16
CA ARG A 171 -6.87 5.10 6.40
C ARG A 171 -7.72 5.41 7.63
N GLN A 172 -8.83 6.14 7.48
CA GLN A 172 -9.69 6.56 8.59
C GLN A 172 -10.89 5.63 8.83
N SER A 173 -11.26 4.80 7.85
CA SER A 173 -12.48 3.97 7.90
C SER A 173 -12.25 2.53 8.42
N GLY A 174 -11.00 2.18 8.77
CA GLY A 174 -10.64 0.83 9.25
C GLY A 174 -10.67 -0.22 8.14
N CYS A 175 -10.24 0.14 6.93
CA CYS A 175 -10.04 -0.79 5.82
C CYS A 175 -9.06 -1.91 6.20
N GLN A 176 -9.34 -3.11 5.72
CA GLN A 176 -8.45 -4.26 5.93
C GLN A 176 -7.25 -4.19 4.99
N ARG A 177 -7.47 -3.71 3.77
CA ARG A 177 -6.44 -3.62 2.73
C ARG A 177 -6.43 -2.24 2.07
N PRO A 178 -5.96 -1.19 2.77
CA PRO A 178 -5.97 0.19 2.25
C PRO A 178 -5.23 0.33 0.90
N TRP A 179 -4.12 -0.38 0.73
CA TRP A 179 -3.31 -0.33 -0.48
C TRP A 179 -4.06 -0.84 -1.73
N GLU A 180 -4.91 -1.88 -1.60
CA GLU A 180 -5.69 -2.39 -2.73
C GLU A 180 -6.75 -1.37 -3.16
N VAL A 181 -7.35 -0.66 -2.19
CA VAL A 181 -8.32 0.41 -2.43
C VAL A 181 -7.65 1.57 -3.18
N GLU A 182 -6.43 1.93 -2.79
CA GLU A 182 -5.66 3.00 -3.42
C GLU A 182 -5.26 2.66 -4.85
N LEU A 183 -4.74 1.45 -5.08
CA LEU A 183 -4.43 0.97 -6.42
C LEU A 183 -5.68 0.86 -7.28
N ALA A 184 -6.80 0.38 -6.73
CA ALA A 184 -8.08 0.34 -7.44
C ALA A 184 -8.53 1.76 -7.83
N ALA A 185 -8.35 2.74 -6.95
CA ALA A 185 -8.70 4.14 -7.22
C ALA A 185 -7.86 4.78 -8.34
N MET A 186 -6.63 4.31 -8.57
CA MET A 186 -5.84 4.72 -9.73
C MET A 186 -6.24 3.98 -11.00
N LEU A 187 -6.44 2.66 -10.88
CA LEU A 187 -6.54 1.77 -12.03
C LEU A 187 -7.95 1.65 -12.58
N PHE A 188 -9.01 1.99 -11.82
CA PHE A 188 -10.37 1.81 -12.31
C PHE A 188 -10.70 2.66 -13.56
N GLN A 189 -9.96 3.74 -13.82
CA GLN A 189 -10.15 4.62 -14.98
C GLN A 189 -9.28 4.25 -16.20
N ILE A 190 -8.41 3.24 -16.12
CA ILE A 190 -7.48 2.93 -17.22
C ILE A 190 -8.18 2.42 -18.48
N GLY A 191 -9.36 1.83 -18.36
CA GLY A 191 -10.18 1.42 -19.50
C GLY A 191 -10.58 2.58 -20.41
N TRP A 192 -10.50 3.84 -19.97
CA TRP A 192 -10.73 4.99 -20.86
C TRP A 192 -9.67 5.12 -21.96
N ILE A 193 -8.52 4.45 -21.85
CA ILE A 193 -7.50 4.44 -22.90
C ILE A 193 -7.99 3.74 -24.18
N THR A 194 -8.95 2.81 -24.07
CA THR A 194 -9.50 2.09 -25.23
C THR A 194 -10.63 2.84 -25.90
N VAL A 195 -11.13 3.91 -25.30
CA VAL A 195 -12.19 4.75 -25.84
C VAL A 195 -11.54 5.93 -26.57
N PRO A 196 -11.59 5.99 -27.90
CA PRO A 196 -11.09 7.16 -28.62
C PRO A 196 -11.97 8.38 -28.30
N ASP A 197 -11.46 9.59 -28.56
CA ASP A 197 -12.08 10.86 -28.18
C ASP A 197 -13.62 10.83 -28.23
N GLN A 198 -14.26 11.07 -27.08
CA GLN A 198 -15.71 10.94 -26.89
C GLN A 198 -16.50 11.80 -27.91
N SER A 199 -15.88 12.87 -28.43
CA SER A 199 -16.47 13.71 -29.47
C SER A 199 -16.59 13.03 -30.84
N LEU A 200 -15.86 11.95 -31.11
CA LEU A 200 -15.98 11.12 -32.33
C LEU A 200 -17.10 10.05 -32.22
N PHE A 201 -17.59 9.76 -31.02
CA PHE A 201 -18.47 8.62 -30.72
C PHE A 201 -19.89 8.99 -30.31
N ALA A 202 -20.34 10.22 -30.61
CA ALA A 202 -21.76 10.60 -30.49
C ALA A 202 -22.63 9.78 -31.47
N GLY A 203 -22.83 8.48 -31.21
CA GLY A 203 -23.56 7.57 -32.09
C GLY A 203 -23.22 6.07 -31.97
N VAL A 204 -22.10 5.67 -31.34
CA VAL A 204 -21.79 4.23 -31.20
C VAL A 204 -22.44 3.68 -29.94
N ARG A 205 -23.41 2.79 -30.15
CA ARG A 205 -23.96 1.92 -29.10
C ARG A 205 -23.16 0.62 -29.14
N ASP A 206 -22.81 0.08 -27.97
CA ASP A 206 -22.10 -1.20 -27.74
C ASP A 206 -20.57 -1.16 -27.50
N LEU A 207 -19.99 -0.04 -27.06
CA LEU A 207 -18.68 -0.14 -26.38
C LEU A 207 -18.87 -0.77 -25.00
N PRO A 208 -18.08 -1.80 -24.62
CA PRO A 208 -18.08 -2.27 -23.25
C PRO A 208 -17.73 -1.09 -22.33
N PRO A 209 -18.40 -0.97 -21.17
CA PRO A 209 -18.08 0.06 -20.20
C PRO A 209 -16.56 0.07 -19.94
N PRO A 210 -15.89 1.23 -19.94
CA PRO A 210 -14.45 1.35 -19.65
C PRO A 210 -14.06 0.58 -18.37
N ALA A 211 -14.99 0.55 -17.44
CA ALA A 211 -15.06 -0.30 -16.28
C ALA A 211 -14.66 -1.78 -16.44
N HIS A 212 -15.33 -2.51 -17.31
CA HIS A 212 -15.05 -3.94 -17.53
C HIS A 212 -13.65 -4.14 -18.10
N ILE A 213 -13.23 -3.21 -18.96
CA ILE A 213 -11.89 -3.22 -19.53
C ILE A 213 -10.84 -2.99 -18.43
N SER A 214 -11.07 -2.05 -17.51
CA SER A 214 -10.18 -1.84 -16.35
C SER A 214 -10.06 -3.11 -15.50
N HIS A 215 -11.16 -3.78 -15.20
CA HIS A 215 -11.14 -5.08 -14.50
C HIS A 215 -10.28 -6.09 -15.25
N ASP A 216 -10.58 -6.32 -16.54
CA ASP A 216 -9.90 -7.36 -17.34
C ASP A 216 -8.40 -7.09 -17.48
N LEU A 217 -8.00 -5.82 -17.61
CA LEU A 217 -6.59 -5.42 -17.65
C LEU A 217 -5.87 -5.72 -16.33
N VAL A 218 -6.51 -5.47 -15.19
CA VAL A 218 -5.91 -5.68 -13.86
C VAL A 218 -5.95 -7.15 -13.45
N ALA A 219 -7.02 -7.89 -13.78
CA ALA A 219 -7.19 -9.30 -13.45
C ALA A 219 -6.13 -10.20 -14.12
N ASN A 220 -5.51 -9.74 -15.21
CA ASN A 220 -4.40 -10.44 -15.87
C ASN A 220 -3.04 -10.22 -15.19
N ILE A 221 -2.96 -9.37 -14.17
CA ILE A 221 -1.71 -9.10 -13.43
C ILE A 221 -1.69 -9.98 -12.19
N PRO A 222 -0.71 -10.90 -12.07
CA PRO A 222 -0.58 -11.74 -10.89
C PRO A 222 -0.48 -10.88 -9.62
N ARG A 223 -1.13 -11.32 -8.54
CA ARG A 223 -1.13 -10.66 -7.22
C ARG A 223 -1.97 -9.37 -7.14
N LEU A 224 -2.73 -9.04 -8.18
CA LEU A 224 -3.70 -7.93 -8.18
C LEU A 224 -5.15 -8.41 -8.22
N GLU A 225 -5.41 -9.67 -7.87
CA GLU A 225 -6.76 -10.27 -7.88
C GLU A 225 -7.69 -9.51 -6.92
N GLY A 226 -7.17 -9.07 -5.76
CA GLY A 226 -7.92 -8.23 -4.82
C GLY A 226 -8.31 -6.87 -5.40
N VAL A 227 -7.37 -6.21 -6.09
CA VAL A 227 -7.61 -4.93 -6.79
C VAL A 227 -8.64 -5.09 -7.90
N ALA A 228 -8.50 -6.12 -8.75
CA ALA A 228 -9.47 -6.43 -9.79
C ALA A 228 -10.86 -6.67 -9.21
N SER A 229 -10.95 -7.44 -8.13
CA SER A 229 -12.22 -7.73 -7.47
C SER A 229 -12.87 -6.49 -6.85
N ILE A 230 -12.09 -5.53 -6.32
CA ILE A 230 -12.61 -4.22 -5.87
C ILE A 230 -13.19 -3.46 -7.05
N ILE A 231 -12.47 -3.40 -8.17
CA ILE A 231 -12.89 -2.73 -9.40
C ILE A 231 -14.22 -3.36 -9.90
N GLU A 232 -14.31 -4.69 -9.97
CA GLU A 232 -15.54 -5.40 -10.35
C GLU A 232 -16.72 -5.09 -9.41
N ALA A 233 -16.47 -5.11 -8.10
CA ALA A 233 -17.51 -4.87 -7.10
C ALA A 233 -18.11 -3.46 -7.20
N ILE A 234 -17.31 -2.43 -7.50
CA ILE A 234 -17.79 -1.06 -7.70
C ILE A 234 -18.81 -1.01 -8.85
N TYR A 235 -18.56 -1.73 -9.94
CA TYR A 235 -19.46 -1.78 -11.09
C TYR A 235 -20.70 -2.60 -10.83
N ALA A 236 -20.54 -3.79 -10.22
CA ALA A 236 -21.66 -4.64 -9.87
C ALA A 236 -22.67 -3.89 -8.98
N VAL A 237 -22.20 -3.02 -8.08
CA VAL A 237 -23.09 -2.21 -7.23
C VAL A 237 -23.87 -1.18 -8.05
N LYS A 238 -23.25 -0.56 -9.05
CA LYS A 238 -23.94 0.40 -9.93
C LYS A 238 -25.00 -0.26 -10.81
N GLU A 239 -24.78 -1.49 -11.26
CA GLU A 239 -25.74 -2.22 -12.12
C GLU A 239 -26.84 -2.96 -11.35
N GLN A 240 -26.50 -3.58 -10.22
CA GLN A 240 -27.37 -4.54 -9.51
C GLN A 240 -27.83 -4.02 -8.13
N GLY A 241 -27.30 -2.88 -7.67
CA GLY A 241 -27.60 -2.27 -6.38
C GLY A 241 -26.78 -2.83 -5.21
N ALA A 242 -26.46 -1.98 -4.25
CA ALA A 242 -25.56 -2.28 -3.12
C ALA A 242 -25.99 -3.50 -2.28
N SER A 243 -27.30 -3.68 -2.09
CA SER A 243 -27.86 -4.78 -1.31
C SER A 243 -27.73 -6.16 -1.96
N SER A 244 -27.53 -6.24 -3.29
CA SER A 244 -27.37 -7.50 -4.02
C SER A 244 -25.92 -7.98 -4.04
N VAL A 245 -24.97 -7.04 -4.11
CA VAL A 245 -23.52 -7.33 -4.20
C VAL A 245 -22.91 -7.65 -2.83
N ALA A 246 -23.36 -6.99 -1.76
CA ALA A 246 -22.94 -7.27 -0.39
C ALA A 246 -23.22 -8.71 0.06
N ALA A 247 -24.14 -9.42 -0.61
CA ALA A 247 -24.46 -10.82 -0.33
C ALA A 247 -23.58 -11.84 -1.09
N LYS A 248 -22.80 -11.39 -2.09
CA LYS A 248 -22.01 -12.28 -2.97
C LYS A 248 -20.50 -12.12 -2.82
N ASN A 249 -20.00 -10.94 -2.49
CA ASN A 249 -18.55 -10.69 -2.43
C ASN A 249 -18.05 -10.70 -0.99
N ALA A 250 -17.13 -11.62 -0.68
CA ALA A 250 -16.47 -11.75 0.62
C ALA A 250 -15.39 -10.69 0.89
N ILE A 251 -15.11 -9.80 -0.07
CA ILE A 251 -14.28 -8.62 0.16
C ILE A 251 -15.03 -7.72 1.12
N ALA A 252 -14.47 -7.54 2.31
CA ALA A 252 -15.08 -6.79 3.39
C ALA A 252 -15.66 -5.47 2.85
N SER A 253 -16.98 -5.29 3.01
CA SER A 253 -17.75 -4.15 2.50
C SER A 253 -17.10 -2.79 2.76
N LYS A 254 -16.28 -2.70 3.81
CA LYS A 254 -15.50 -1.52 4.19
C LYS A 254 -14.51 -1.03 3.13
N ASP A 255 -13.78 -1.93 2.48
CA ASP A 255 -12.76 -1.57 1.48
C ASP A 255 -13.41 -0.98 0.22
N ILE A 256 -14.50 -1.61 -0.22
CA ILE A 256 -15.30 -1.19 -1.37
C ILE A 256 -16.00 0.15 -1.10
N ASP A 257 -16.54 0.35 0.12
CA ASP A 257 -17.30 1.55 0.46
C ASP A 257 -16.44 2.82 0.47
N SER A 258 -15.16 2.75 0.85
CA SER A 258 -14.26 3.90 0.82
C SER A 258 -14.07 4.44 -0.60
N LEU A 259 -13.84 3.56 -1.58
CA LEU A 259 -13.70 3.96 -2.98
C LEU A 259 -15.05 4.33 -3.60
N ARG A 260 -16.13 3.62 -3.28
CA ARG A 260 -17.49 3.99 -3.76
C ARG A 260 -17.90 5.37 -3.28
N LEU A 261 -17.68 5.71 -2.01
CA LEU A 261 -17.98 7.04 -1.48
C LEU A 261 -17.18 8.13 -2.19
N ALA A 262 -15.90 7.88 -2.48
CA ALA A 262 -15.08 8.82 -3.25
C ALA A 262 -15.63 9.04 -4.67
N ILE A 263 -16.04 7.97 -5.35
CA ILE A 263 -16.65 8.03 -6.69
C ILE A 263 -17.98 8.79 -6.67
N ASP A 264 -18.89 8.41 -5.76
CA ASP A 264 -20.23 8.99 -5.69
C ASP A 264 -20.17 10.47 -5.28
N LEU A 265 -19.21 10.85 -4.42
CA LEU A 265 -18.92 12.24 -4.10
C LEU A 265 -18.43 13.03 -5.32
N ASP A 266 -17.45 12.51 -6.06
CA ASP A 266 -16.92 13.18 -7.26
C ASP A 266 -18.02 13.37 -8.32
N GLU A 267 -18.88 12.36 -8.53
CA GLU A 267 -20.03 12.47 -9.44
C GLU A 267 -21.05 13.54 -9.03
N LEU A 268 -21.30 13.73 -7.74
CA LEU A 268 -22.17 14.78 -7.24
C LEU A 268 -21.52 16.16 -7.42
N MET A 269 -20.23 16.28 -7.12
CA MET A 269 -19.49 17.52 -7.33
C MET A 269 -19.44 17.90 -8.82
N GLU A 270 -19.31 16.92 -9.72
CA GLU A 270 -19.35 17.14 -11.17
C GLU A 270 -20.72 17.62 -11.66
N LYS A 271 -21.81 17.19 -11.01
CA LYS A 271 -23.18 17.71 -11.24
C LYS A 271 -23.39 19.12 -10.69
N GLY A 272 -22.38 19.72 -10.06
CA GLY A 272 -22.39 21.09 -9.55
C GLY A 272 -22.85 21.22 -8.10
N PHE A 273 -22.97 20.11 -7.36
CA PHE A 273 -23.29 20.17 -5.93
C PHE A 273 -22.09 20.68 -5.13
N SER A 274 -22.35 21.52 -4.12
CA SER A 274 -21.31 21.90 -3.16
C SER A 274 -20.92 20.68 -2.30
N PRO A 275 -19.69 20.62 -1.73
CA PRO A 275 -19.27 19.47 -0.94
C PRO A 275 -20.24 19.12 0.21
N ASN A 276 -20.76 20.12 0.91
CA ASN A 276 -21.74 19.92 1.98
C ASN A 276 -23.07 19.36 1.47
N HIS A 277 -23.55 19.85 0.33
CA HIS A 277 -24.80 19.35 -0.23
C HIS A 277 -24.64 17.94 -0.82
N ALA A 278 -23.49 17.65 -1.42
CA ALA A 278 -23.16 16.30 -1.85
C ALA A 278 -23.14 15.31 -0.67
N LEU A 279 -22.57 15.72 0.47
CA LEU A 279 -22.61 14.94 1.70
C LEU A 279 -24.04 14.71 2.21
N GLU A 280 -24.92 15.71 2.14
CA GLU A 280 -26.34 15.57 2.48
C GLU A 280 -27.05 14.55 1.58
N GLU A 281 -26.80 14.58 0.26
CA GLU A 281 -27.36 13.61 -0.69
C GLU A 281 -26.87 12.19 -0.40
N LEU A 282 -25.57 12.01 -0.13
CA LEU A 282 -24.99 10.71 0.24
C LEU A 282 -25.58 10.18 1.56
N ALA A 283 -25.80 11.08 2.54
CA ALA A 283 -26.37 10.72 3.83
C ALA A 283 -27.85 10.25 3.74
N LYS A 284 -28.60 10.61 2.69
CA LYS A 284 -29.96 10.08 2.48
C LYS A 284 -29.95 8.58 2.17
N VAL A 285 -28.84 8.06 1.62
CA VAL A 285 -28.67 6.66 1.23
C VAL A 285 -27.78 5.90 2.23
N LYS A 286 -27.70 6.37 3.48
CA LYS A 286 -26.81 5.87 4.55
C LYS A 286 -26.82 4.35 4.76
N ALA A 287 -27.90 3.67 4.40
CA ALA A 287 -28.01 2.21 4.50
C ALA A 287 -27.05 1.45 3.54
N ASN A 288 -26.45 2.13 2.56
CA ASN A 288 -25.65 1.52 1.50
C ASN A 288 -24.12 1.66 1.68
N TYR A 289 -23.67 2.30 2.78
CA TYR A 289 -22.26 2.57 3.05
C TYR A 289 -21.88 2.30 4.51
N ASN A 290 -20.62 1.94 4.73
CA ASN A 290 -20.01 1.83 6.05
C ASN A 290 -20.13 3.15 6.84
N PRO A 291 -20.71 3.15 8.06
CA PRO A 291 -20.81 4.32 8.92
C PRO A 291 -19.46 4.99 9.25
N GLN A 292 -18.38 4.20 9.38
CA GLN A 292 -17.04 4.72 9.66
C GLN A 292 -16.49 5.52 8.46
N ALA A 293 -16.72 5.03 7.24
CA ALA A 293 -16.31 5.73 6.02
C ALA A 293 -17.13 7.02 5.82
N MET A 294 -18.43 7.00 6.12
CA MET A 294 -19.27 8.21 6.10
C MET A 294 -18.82 9.27 7.12
N ALA A 295 -18.41 8.85 8.32
CA ALA A 295 -17.87 9.75 9.34
C ALA A 295 -16.54 10.37 8.87
N ALA A 296 -15.62 9.55 8.38
CA ALA A 296 -14.35 10.00 7.81
C ALA A 296 -14.54 11.02 6.67
N LEU A 297 -15.55 10.82 5.81
CA LEU A 297 -15.86 11.74 4.74
C LEU A 297 -16.35 13.10 5.27
N SER A 298 -17.22 13.09 6.29
CA SER A 298 -17.69 14.32 6.93
C SER A 298 -16.54 15.10 7.57
N ASP A 299 -15.60 14.40 8.21
CA ASP A 299 -14.42 15.03 8.83
C ASP A 299 -13.47 15.60 7.76
N LEU A 300 -13.28 14.90 6.64
CA LEU A 300 -12.46 15.37 5.53
C LEU A 300 -13.01 16.68 4.93
N LEU A 301 -14.31 16.73 4.66
CA LEU A 301 -14.95 17.90 4.03
C LEU A 301 -15.00 19.12 4.96
N THR A 302 -14.99 18.93 6.28
CA THR A 302 -14.93 20.04 7.23
C THR A 302 -13.51 20.61 7.40
N GLN A 303 -12.48 19.86 7.04
CA GLN A 303 -11.08 20.27 7.10
C GLN A 303 -10.59 21.00 5.83
N GLU A 304 -11.29 20.88 4.69
CA GLU A 304 -10.95 21.61 3.46
C GLU A 304 -11.39 23.09 3.54
N VAL A 305 -10.54 23.92 4.16
CA VAL A 305 -10.72 25.38 4.21
C VAL A 305 -9.61 26.08 3.41
N ASP A 306 -10.02 26.89 2.42
CA ASP A 306 -9.23 27.86 1.65
C ASP A 306 -7.89 27.37 1.07
N ALA A 307 -7.95 26.49 0.06
CA ALA A 307 -6.81 26.26 -0.82
C ALA A 307 -6.54 27.53 -1.66
N ARG A 308 -5.57 28.35 -1.24
CA ARG A 308 -5.10 29.49 -2.05
C ARG A 308 -4.50 28.96 -3.35
N THR A 309 -4.85 29.60 -4.47
CA THR A 309 -4.21 29.29 -5.75
C THR A 309 -2.95 30.11 -5.94
N LEU A 310 -1.88 29.47 -6.39
CA LEU A 310 -0.59 30.10 -6.68
C LEU A 310 -0.38 30.13 -8.20
N PRO A 311 -0.10 31.30 -8.80
CA PRO A 311 0.29 31.37 -10.20
C PRO A 311 1.75 30.91 -10.35
N MET A 312 2.02 30.06 -11.34
CA MET A 312 3.33 29.48 -11.63
C MET A 312 3.58 29.51 -13.14
N GLU A 313 4.80 29.83 -13.56
CA GLU A 313 5.22 29.59 -14.94
C GLU A 313 5.51 28.09 -15.18
N PRO A 314 5.41 27.58 -16.43
CA PRO A 314 5.55 26.15 -16.71
C PRO A 314 6.88 25.51 -16.27
N ASP A 315 7.95 26.30 -16.21
CA ASP A 315 9.28 25.91 -15.76
C ASP A 315 9.45 25.94 -14.23
N GLU A 316 8.58 26.63 -13.52
CA GLU A 316 8.57 26.71 -12.05
C GLU A 316 7.76 25.58 -11.38
N LEU A 317 7.01 24.81 -12.18
CA LEU A 317 6.16 23.72 -11.69
C LEU A 317 6.99 22.55 -11.12
N ALA A 318 6.60 22.08 -9.94
CA ALA A 318 7.17 20.90 -9.31
C ALA A 318 6.36 19.64 -9.60
N ASP A 319 7.00 18.48 -9.50
CA ASP A 319 6.28 17.20 -9.50
C ASP A 319 5.41 17.13 -8.24
N GLY A 320 4.15 16.71 -8.40
CA GLY A 320 3.18 16.69 -7.30
C GLY A 320 2.34 17.97 -7.14
N ASP A 321 2.65 19.06 -7.85
CA ASP A 321 1.79 20.24 -7.86
C ASP A 321 0.42 19.88 -8.50
N ILE A 322 -0.68 20.37 -7.92
CA ILE A 322 -2.04 20.09 -8.42
C ILE A 322 -2.57 21.30 -9.17
N VAL A 323 -3.01 21.09 -10.41
CA VAL A 323 -3.57 22.12 -11.27
C VAL A 323 -4.92 22.59 -10.74
N ALA A 324 -5.10 23.91 -10.57
CA ALA A 324 -6.34 24.50 -10.07
C ALA A 324 -7.34 24.84 -11.19
N GLU A 325 -6.88 25.06 -12.42
CA GLU A 325 -7.69 25.49 -13.57
C GLU A 325 -7.29 24.75 -14.85
N ASP A 326 -8.22 24.57 -15.78
CA ASP A 326 -7.91 23.89 -17.05
C ASP A 326 -6.79 24.59 -17.82
N VAL A 327 -5.77 23.83 -18.20
CA VAL A 327 -4.67 24.32 -19.03
C VAL A 327 -4.96 23.99 -20.48
N THR A 328 -5.12 25.02 -21.29
CA THR A 328 -5.39 24.91 -22.72
C THR A 328 -4.31 25.62 -23.55
N THR A 329 -4.08 25.10 -24.74
CA THR A 329 -3.34 25.81 -25.79
C THR A 329 -4.18 26.97 -26.36
N PHE A 330 -3.54 27.88 -27.09
CA PHE A 330 -4.27 29.00 -27.72
C PHE A 330 -5.30 28.55 -28.77
N ASP A 331 -5.10 27.40 -29.41
CA ASP A 331 -6.08 26.80 -30.34
C ASP A 331 -7.22 26.04 -29.61
N GLY A 332 -7.27 26.09 -28.28
CA GLY A 332 -8.37 25.56 -27.47
C GLY A 332 -8.26 24.07 -27.14
N ARG A 333 -7.13 23.42 -27.42
CA ARG A 333 -6.91 22.02 -27.02
C ARG A 333 -6.63 21.94 -25.52
N LEU A 334 -7.30 21.00 -24.84
CA LEU A 334 -7.07 20.71 -23.43
C LEU A 334 -5.76 19.94 -23.25
N LEU A 335 -4.85 20.49 -22.45
CA LEU A 335 -3.60 19.83 -22.07
C LEU A 335 -3.74 19.14 -20.71
N LEU A 336 -4.25 19.86 -19.72
CA LEU A 336 -4.51 19.36 -18.37
C LEU A 336 -5.87 19.87 -17.87
N ARG A 337 -6.57 19.05 -17.09
CA ARG A 337 -7.83 19.40 -16.45
C ARG A 337 -7.58 19.82 -15.00
N SER A 338 -8.40 20.74 -14.47
CA SER A 338 -8.38 21.08 -13.04
C SER A 338 -8.49 19.83 -12.14
N GLY A 339 -7.69 19.81 -11.08
CA GLY A 339 -7.58 18.72 -10.10
C GLY A 339 -6.53 17.65 -10.44
N GLN A 340 -5.87 17.75 -11.60
CA GLN A 340 -4.83 16.83 -12.03
C GLN A 340 -3.49 17.14 -11.35
N GLU A 341 -2.79 16.10 -10.88
CA GLU A 341 -1.42 16.19 -10.37
C GLU A 341 -0.41 16.28 -11.54
N ILE A 342 0.62 17.11 -11.37
CA ILE A 342 1.68 17.28 -12.35
C ILE A 342 2.74 16.20 -12.16
N SER A 343 2.83 15.30 -13.13
CA SER A 343 3.91 14.33 -13.24
C SER A 343 5.09 14.87 -14.07
N PRO A 344 6.26 14.20 -14.02
CA PRO A 344 7.41 14.60 -14.83
C PRO A 344 7.10 14.65 -16.34
N ALA A 345 6.27 13.72 -16.83
CA ALA A 345 5.85 13.67 -18.22
C ALA A 345 4.95 14.86 -18.57
N LEU A 346 3.98 15.20 -17.72
CA LEU A 346 3.08 16.32 -17.90
C LEU A 346 3.81 17.67 -17.82
N ARG A 347 4.74 17.84 -16.88
CA ARG A 347 5.59 19.04 -16.81
C ARG A 347 6.37 19.23 -18.10
N ARG A 348 6.99 18.17 -18.63
CA ARG A 348 7.72 18.24 -19.90
C ARG A 348 6.81 18.58 -21.08
N ARG A 349 5.58 18.04 -21.11
CA ARG A 349 4.56 18.39 -22.11
C ARG A 349 4.17 19.86 -22.01
N LEU A 350 3.98 20.40 -20.81
CA LEU A 350 3.64 21.81 -20.58
C LEU A 350 4.73 22.75 -21.07
N VAL A 351 5.99 22.51 -20.67
CA VAL A 351 7.14 23.32 -21.12
C VAL A 351 7.30 23.28 -22.64
N THR A 352 7.16 22.10 -23.24
CA THR A 352 7.24 21.95 -24.71
C THR A 352 6.09 22.68 -25.39
N SER A 353 4.87 22.54 -24.88
CA SER A 353 3.67 23.18 -25.45
C SER A 353 3.71 24.70 -25.30
N ALA A 354 4.21 25.22 -24.18
CA ALA A 354 4.42 26.65 -23.96
C ALA A 354 5.33 27.26 -25.02
N THR A 355 6.40 26.54 -25.39
CA THR A 355 7.39 27.00 -26.36
C THR A 355 6.91 26.85 -27.81
N SER A 356 6.15 25.79 -28.13
CA SER A 356 5.83 25.40 -29.52
C SER A 356 4.41 25.75 -29.98
N LEU A 357 3.41 25.56 -29.12
CA LEU A 357 1.99 25.71 -29.45
C LEU A 357 1.38 26.97 -28.80
N GLY A 358 2.01 27.46 -27.74
CA GLY A 358 1.52 28.55 -26.90
C GLY A 358 0.39 28.09 -25.99
N ILE A 359 0.55 28.32 -24.69
CA ILE A 359 -0.43 27.99 -23.66
C ILE A 359 -0.75 29.24 -22.85
N ARG A 360 -1.92 29.25 -22.19
CA ARG A 360 -2.25 30.33 -21.26
C ARG A 360 -1.39 30.22 -20.00
N THR A 361 -0.59 31.24 -19.73
CA THR A 361 0.20 31.39 -18.50
C THR A 361 -0.23 32.68 -17.75
N PRO A 362 -0.01 32.75 -16.43
CA PRO A 362 0.53 31.71 -15.54
C PRO A 362 -0.46 30.57 -15.29
N ILE A 363 0.06 29.37 -15.04
CA ILE A 363 -0.74 28.19 -14.64
C ILE A 363 -1.04 28.31 -13.15
N ARG A 364 -2.30 28.14 -12.74
CA ARG A 364 -2.68 28.18 -11.33
C ARG A 364 -2.60 26.80 -10.71
N ILE A 365 -1.95 26.68 -9.55
CA ILE A 365 -1.85 25.45 -8.75
C ILE A 365 -2.49 25.62 -7.36
N LEU A 366 -2.86 24.51 -6.71
CA LEU A 366 -3.37 24.51 -5.33
C LEU A 366 -2.21 24.58 -4.32
N GLY A 367 -2.18 25.62 -3.49
CA GLY A 367 -1.04 25.95 -2.61
C GLY A 367 -0.90 25.10 -1.33
N SER A 368 -1.90 24.29 -0.97
CA SER A 368 -1.91 23.48 0.27
C SER A 368 -1.43 22.03 0.10
N CYS A 369 -1.12 21.58 -1.12
CA CYS A 369 -0.96 20.15 -1.42
C CYS A 369 0.49 19.64 -1.54
N ARG A 370 1.52 20.44 -1.29
CA ARG A 370 2.93 19.99 -1.43
C ARG A 370 3.38 18.95 -0.39
N ALA A 371 2.68 18.83 0.74
CA ALA A 371 3.05 17.94 1.84
C ALA A 371 2.43 16.53 1.76
N ASP A 372 1.35 16.38 0.98
CA ASP A 372 0.69 15.09 0.72
C ASP A 372 1.06 14.63 -0.70
N SER A 373 2.35 14.46 -0.97
CA SER A 373 2.80 13.91 -2.25
C SER A 373 2.16 12.52 -2.40
N LEU A 374 1.29 12.38 -3.42
CA LEU A 374 0.57 11.15 -3.74
C LEU A 374 1.52 9.98 -4.03
N ASN A 375 2.82 10.23 -4.22
CA ASN A 375 3.84 9.22 -4.47
C ASN A 375 4.41 8.58 -3.20
N ASP A 376 4.39 9.26 -2.05
CA ASP A 376 4.89 8.69 -0.78
C ASP A 376 3.81 7.87 -0.05
N ALA A 377 2.55 8.07 -0.42
CA ALA A 377 1.39 7.48 0.22
C ALA A 377 1.07 6.04 -0.21
N VAL A 378 1.42 5.67 -1.45
CA VAL A 378 0.80 4.53 -2.16
C VAL A 378 1.39 3.18 -1.78
N LEU A 379 2.67 3.14 -1.39
CA LEU A 379 3.35 1.92 -0.95
C LEU A 379 4.36 2.21 0.16
N GLY A 380 3.90 2.80 1.27
CA GLY A 380 4.70 2.75 2.50
C GLY A 380 5.07 1.30 2.84
N GLU A 381 6.16 1.08 3.59
CA GLU A 381 6.72 -0.24 3.94
C GLU A 381 5.72 -1.27 4.55
N GLU A 382 4.48 -0.89 4.82
CA GLU A 382 3.41 -1.75 5.36
C GLU A 382 2.38 -2.20 4.31
N ALA A 383 2.49 -1.78 3.04
CA ALA A 383 1.37 -1.77 2.08
C ALA A 383 1.30 -2.94 1.09
N LEU A 384 2.24 -3.88 1.05
CA LEU A 384 2.06 -5.11 0.25
C LEU A 384 1.88 -6.28 1.22
N PRO A 385 0.90 -7.19 1.02
CA PRO A 385 0.89 -8.44 1.76
C PRO A 385 2.27 -9.09 1.58
N ASN A 386 2.84 -9.56 2.68
CA ASN A 386 4.16 -10.17 2.71
C ASN A 386 4.29 -11.08 1.49
N ALA A 387 5.30 -10.86 0.63
CA ALA A 387 5.49 -11.66 -0.57
C ALA A 387 5.52 -13.17 -0.27
N CYS A 388 5.84 -13.55 0.98
CA CYS A 388 5.69 -14.87 1.54
C CYS A 388 4.26 -15.44 1.59
N GLU A 389 3.20 -14.66 1.85
CA GLU A 389 1.81 -15.16 1.81
C GLU A 389 1.40 -15.57 0.38
N LEU A 390 1.80 -14.79 -0.61
CA LEU A 390 1.51 -15.05 -2.03
C LEU A 390 2.35 -16.19 -2.62
N LEU A 391 3.59 -16.37 -2.15
CA LEU A 391 4.44 -17.51 -2.54
C LEU A 391 4.03 -18.81 -1.83
N HIS A 392 3.58 -18.74 -0.57
CA HIS A 392 3.12 -19.92 0.17
C HIS A 392 1.77 -20.45 -0.31
N GLU A 393 0.80 -19.61 -0.72
CA GLU A 393 -0.43 -20.12 -1.34
C GLU A 393 -0.16 -20.83 -2.68
N SER A 394 0.79 -20.31 -3.47
CA SER A 394 1.23 -20.98 -4.70
C SER A 394 1.99 -22.29 -4.43
N LEU A 395 2.83 -22.35 -3.38
CA LEU A 395 3.58 -23.55 -3.02
C LEU A 395 2.72 -24.61 -2.30
N ALA A 396 1.74 -24.22 -1.49
CA ALA A 396 0.77 -25.13 -0.86
C ALA A 396 -0.09 -25.84 -1.92
N THR A 397 -0.49 -25.12 -2.97
CA THR A 397 -1.25 -25.68 -4.10
C THR A 397 -0.41 -26.66 -4.94
N VAL A 398 0.91 -26.46 -5.02
CA VAL A 398 1.85 -27.37 -5.71
C VAL A 398 2.19 -28.59 -4.85
N TYR A 399 2.23 -28.47 -3.52
CA TYR A 399 2.49 -29.62 -2.63
C TYR A 399 1.29 -30.57 -2.51
N ASP A 400 0.06 -30.05 -2.46
CA ASP A 400 -1.15 -30.90 -2.39
C ASP A 400 -1.41 -31.69 -3.68
N SER A 401 -0.98 -31.18 -4.84
CA SER A 401 -1.10 -31.89 -6.13
C SER A 401 -0.05 -32.98 -6.33
N THR A 402 1.03 -32.99 -5.55
CA THR A 402 2.06 -34.05 -5.60
C THR A 402 1.84 -35.18 -4.59
N ASN A 403 1.01 -34.99 -3.57
CA ASN A 403 0.72 -36.01 -2.55
C ASN A 403 -0.61 -36.76 -2.77
N SER A 404 -1.38 -36.45 -3.81
CA SER A 404 -2.60 -37.20 -4.16
C SER A 404 -2.39 -38.33 -5.18
N GLU A 405 -1.15 -38.56 -5.64
CA GLU A 405 -0.81 -39.64 -6.60
C GLU A 405 0.24 -40.64 -6.07
N SER A 406 0.37 -40.82 -4.74
CA SER A 406 1.25 -41.86 -4.15
C SER A 406 0.47 -42.83 -3.27
#